data_AF-A0A9E2YH10-F1
#
_entry.id   AF-A0A9E2YH10-F1
#
_cell.length_a   1.000
_cell.length_b   1.000
_cell.length_c   1.000
_cell.angle_alpha   90.00
_cell.angle_beta   90.00
_cell.angle_gamma   90.00
#
_symmetry.space_group_name_H-M   'P 1'
#
loop_
_entity.id
_entity.type
_entity.pdbx_description
1 polymer ?
#
loop_
_entity_poly.entity_id
_entity_poly.type
_entity_poly.pdbx_seq_one_letter_code
_entity_poly.pdbx_strand_id
1 'polypeptide(L)'
;MVMLGAGVVIEKISANCWQSAISTYYYTSAHSLVIAALLALGTLFIIYKGSTDTEDVLLTLAGVSALTAAIVPQPRPGDLCQGPANLPIDFDSHAQAAMLPNVWAVAVALGLGYVVIWSVMLLQWMRGRPPRMRRPGGIASLVFFWLIMVLGLIALVFFPDKFKECAHGAAAILMLSAFVATTFCTAYVVGKEDPSESAHQRAYKRIYWGIAWLMLATSLVILWVHQTTGLEGHWGLWAEVALIGEFAAYWVVQTIDLWKEPDRIMRFTKGPPPCL
;
A
#
# COMPACT_ATOMS: atom_id res chain seq x y z
N MET A 1 8.08 5.29 -9.63
CA MET A 1 6.93 5.14 -10.54
C MET A 1 7.28 5.43 -11.99
N VAL A 2 7.83 6.60 -12.34
CA VAL A 2 8.18 6.90 -13.75
C VAL A 2 9.12 5.86 -14.36
N MET A 3 10.16 5.44 -13.62
CA MET A 3 11.06 4.37 -14.09
C MET A 3 10.33 3.05 -14.35
N LEU A 4 9.42 2.64 -13.45
CA LEU A 4 8.61 1.43 -13.64
C LEU A 4 7.70 1.56 -14.87
N GLY A 5 7.01 2.69 -15.02
CA GLY A 5 6.17 2.96 -16.20
C GLY A 5 6.96 2.91 -17.51
N ALA A 6 8.16 3.50 -17.54
CA ALA A 6 9.06 3.41 -18.68
C ALA A 6 9.49 1.96 -18.96
N GLY A 7 9.85 1.20 -17.93
CA GLY A 7 10.21 -0.22 -18.05
C GLY A 7 9.06 -1.07 -18.63
N VAL A 8 7.83 -0.85 -18.15
CA VAL A 8 6.62 -1.49 -18.68
C VAL A 8 6.41 -1.18 -20.16
N VAL A 9 6.59 0.08 -20.58
CA VAL A 9 6.46 0.47 -21.99
C VAL A 9 7.57 -0.14 -22.86
N ILE A 10 8.82 -0.15 -22.38
CA ILE A 10 9.95 -0.77 -23.09
C ILE A 10 9.71 -2.27 -23.30
N GLU A 11 9.21 -2.96 -22.27
CA GLU A 11 8.82 -4.37 -22.35
C GLU A 11 7.70 -4.58 -23.37
N LYS A 12 6.64 -3.75 -23.34
CA LYS A 12 5.55 -3.83 -24.32
C LYS A 12 6.04 -3.68 -25.76
N ILE A 13 6.99 -2.78 -26.00
CA ILE A 13 7.59 -2.57 -27.34
C ILE A 13 8.41 -3.79 -27.74
N SER A 14 9.18 -4.37 -26.81
CA SER A 14 10.11 -5.47 -27.07
C SER A 14 9.42 -6.83 -27.25
N ALA A 15 8.42 -7.14 -26.42
CA ALA A 15 7.67 -8.40 -26.44
C ALA A 15 6.42 -8.35 -27.34
N ASN A 16 6.07 -7.17 -27.86
CA ASN A 16 4.86 -6.90 -28.66
C ASN A 16 3.51 -7.28 -28.00
N CYS A 17 3.47 -7.62 -26.71
CA CYS A 17 2.22 -7.84 -25.97
C CYS A 17 2.31 -7.30 -24.53
N TRP A 18 1.16 -7.15 -23.87
CA TRP A 18 1.08 -6.66 -22.49
C TRP A 18 1.15 -7.84 -21.53
N GLN A 19 1.78 -7.66 -20.36
CA GLN A 19 1.65 -8.65 -19.30
C GLN A 19 0.25 -8.60 -18.66
N SER A 20 -0.15 -9.67 -17.97
CA SER A 20 -1.46 -9.79 -17.32
C SER A 20 -1.65 -8.89 -16.10
N ALA A 21 -0.57 -8.46 -15.44
CA ALA A 21 -0.54 -7.56 -14.29
C ALA A 21 0.80 -6.80 -14.20
N ILE A 22 0.88 -5.71 -13.43
CA ILE A 22 2.13 -4.99 -13.13
C ILE A 22 3.09 -5.89 -12.37
N SER A 23 2.58 -6.68 -11.43
CA SER A 23 3.36 -7.69 -10.70
C SER A 23 3.97 -8.74 -11.64
N THR A 24 3.41 -8.98 -12.83
CA THR A 24 3.93 -9.96 -13.81
C THR A 24 5.25 -9.49 -14.42
N TYR A 25 5.47 -8.17 -14.48
CA TYR A 25 6.74 -7.61 -14.94
C TYR A 25 7.92 -7.97 -14.04
N TYR A 26 7.67 -8.53 -12.85
CA TYR A 26 8.70 -9.17 -12.02
C TYR A 26 9.50 -10.22 -12.81
N TYR A 27 8.90 -10.90 -13.78
CA TYR A 27 9.54 -11.97 -14.56
C TYR A 27 10.17 -11.51 -15.89
N THR A 28 10.28 -10.20 -16.09
CA THR A 28 10.75 -9.56 -17.34
C THR A 28 12.01 -8.74 -17.09
N SER A 29 12.54 -8.00 -18.09
CA SER A 29 13.68 -7.10 -17.85
C SER A 29 13.36 -5.96 -16.87
N ALA A 30 12.08 -5.67 -16.64
CA ALA A 30 11.63 -4.69 -15.65
C ALA A 30 11.66 -5.21 -14.19
N HIS A 31 12.14 -6.43 -13.95
CA HIS A 31 12.22 -7.08 -12.63
C HIS A 31 12.70 -6.14 -11.51
N SER A 32 13.90 -5.57 -11.66
CA SER A 32 14.51 -4.71 -10.65
C SER A 32 13.73 -3.42 -10.43
N LEU A 33 13.04 -2.91 -11.46
CA LEU A 33 12.23 -1.69 -11.38
C LEU A 33 10.93 -1.92 -10.59
N VAL A 34 10.30 -3.10 -10.76
CA VAL A 34 9.13 -3.50 -9.97
C VAL A 34 9.49 -3.56 -8.48
N ILE A 35 10.57 -4.27 -8.15
CA ILE A 35 11.04 -4.41 -6.76
C ILE A 35 11.39 -3.05 -6.17
N ALA A 36 12.22 -2.25 -6.87
CA ALA A 36 12.64 -0.94 -6.38
C ALA A 36 11.45 0.02 -6.17
N ALA A 37 10.46 -0.02 -7.07
CA ALA A 37 9.26 0.80 -6.96
C ALA A 37 8.43 0.44 -5.72
N LEU A 38 8.23 -0.85 -5.45
CA LEU A 38 7.47 -1.34 -4.29
C LEU A 38 8.22 -1.10 -2.99
N LEU A 39 9.55 -1.30 -2.94
CA LEU A 39 10.37 -0.99 -1.76
C LEU A 39 10.35 0.51 -1.42
N ALA A 40 10.46 1.37 -2.44
CA ALA A 40 10.39 2.81 -2.28
C ALA A 40 9.01 3.25 -1.78
N LEU A 41 7.91 2.78 -2.40
CA LEU A 41 6.57 3.06 -1.92
C LEU A 41 6.34 2.56 -0.50
N GLY A 42 6.75 1.32 -0.21
CA GLY A 42 6.59 0.72 1.10
C GLY A 42 7.24 1.56 2.19
N THR A 43 8.47 2.00 1.94
CA THR A 43 9.21 2.90 2.83
C THR A 43 8.53 4.25 2.98
N LEU A 44 8.11 4.87 1.86
CA LEU A 44 7.44 6.16 1.87
C LEU A 44 6.12 6.11 2.66
N PHE A 45 5.31 5.06 2.52
CA PHE A 45 4.06 4.93 3.28
C PHE A 45 4.27 4.69 4.77
N ILE A 46 5.38 4.05 5.18
CA ILE A 46 5.72 3.89 6.61
C ILE A 46 6.18 5.23 7.21
N ILE A 47 6.92 6.03 6.45
CA ILE A 47 7.49 7.31 6.94
C ILE A 47 6.45 8.44 6.86
N TYR A 48 5.53 8.39 5.91
CA TYR A 48 4.55 9.44 5.70
C TYR A 48 3.58 9.52 6.88
N LYS A 49 3.47 10.72 7.45
CA LYS A 49 2.58 10.99 8.56
C LYS A 49 1.20 11.41 8.04
N GLY A 50 0.17 10.65 8.39
CA GLY A 50 -1.22 10.95 8.15
C GLY A 50 -1.73 12.11 9.02
N SER A 51 -2.93 12.59 8.70
CA SER A 51 -3.58 13.66 9.47
C SER A 51 -4.32 13.13 10.70
N THR A 52 -4.50 11.81 10.81
CA THR A 52 -5.15 11.15 11.95
C THR A 52 -4.41 9.89 12.37
N ASP A 53 -4.58 9.48 13.63
CA ASP A 53 -4.00 8.23 14.16
C ASP A 53 -4.44 6.99 13.33
N THR A 54 -5.61 7.03 12.69
CA THR A 54 -6.13 5.97 11.81
C THR A 54 -5.39 5.96 10.46
N GLU A 55 -5.23 7.13 9.84
CA GLU A 55 -4.50 7.26 8.57
C GLU A 55 -3.04 6.80 8.73
N ASP A 56 -2.38 7.15 9.84
CA ASP A 56 -1.01 6.70 10.15
C ASP A 56 -0.89 5.16 10.12
N VAL A 57 -1.85 4.47 10.74
CA VAL A 57 -1.84 3.01 10.83
C VAL A 57 -2.17 2.37 9.47
N LEU A 58 -3.13 2.93 8.73
CA LEU A 58 -3.49 2.44 7.40
C LEU A 58 -2.33 2.61 6.41
N LEU A 59 -1.63 3.74 6.43
CA LEU A 59 -0.44 3.96 5.61
C LEU A 59 0.70 3.02 6.01
N THR A 60 0.92 2.79 7.31
CA THR A 60 1.89 1.79 7.78
C THR A 60 1.53 0.39 7.27
N LEU A 61 0.25 0.00 7.32
CA LEU A 61 -0.23 -1.27 6.79
C LEU A 61 0.01 -1.40 5.28
N ALA A 62 -0.31 -0.36 4.52
CA ALA A 62 -0.04 -0.31 3.08
C ALA A 62 1.47 -0.42 2.80
N GLY A 63 2.29 0.23 3.62
CA GLY A 63 3.74 0.20 3.50
C GLY A 63 4.33 -1.19 3.73
N VAL A 64 3.96 -1.87 4.82
CA VAL A 64 4.37 -3.26 5.08
C VAL A 64 3.86 -4.21 3.99
N SER A 65 2.64 -3.98 3.49
CA SER A 65 2.07 -4.77 2.39
C SER A 65 2.87 -4.58 1.10
N ALA A 66 3.26 -3.36 0.75
CA ALA A 66 4.11 -3.08 -0.41
C ALA A 66 5.50 -3.72 -0.29
N LEU A 67 6.13 -3.65 0.89
CA LEU A 67 7.40 -4.36 1.17
C LEU A 67 7.24 -5.87 1.00
N THR A 68 6.14 -6.44 1.48
CA THR A 68 5.85 -7.87 1.32
C THR A 68 5.67 -8.24 -0.15
N ALA A 69 4.89 -7.47 -0.92
CA ALA A 69 4.68 -7.70 -2.35
C ALA A 69 5.97 -7.53 -3.17
N ALA A 70 6.92 -6.71 -2.72
CA ALA A 70 8.23 -6.56 -3.36
C ALA A 70 9.11 -7.82 -3.21
N ILE A 71 9.01 -8.50 -2.06
CA ILE A 71 9.88 -9.62 -1.70
C ILE A 71 9.25 -10.97 -2.02
N VAL A 72 7.93 -11.09 -1.86
CA VAL A 72 7.15 -12.29 -2.17
C VAL A 72 6.61 -12.14 -3.59
N PRO A 73 7.22 -12.80 -4.59
CA PRO A 73 6.70 -12.74 -5.95
C PRO A 73 5.35 -13.44 -6.03
N GLN A 74 4.46 -12.94 -6.88
CA GLN A 74 3.29 -13.71 -7.29
C GLN A 74 3.72 -14.96 -8.06
N PRO A 75 2.87 -16.01 -8.15
CA PRO A 75 3.14 -17.13 -9.05
C PRO A 75 3.40 -16.67 -10.49
N ARG A 76 4.36 -17.30 -11.17
CA ARG A 76 4.63 -17.01 -12.58
C ARG A 76 3.38 -17.37 -13.41
N PRO A 77 2.83 -16.43 -14.19
CA PRO A 77 1.68 -16.73 -15.03
C PRO A 77 2.08 -17.67 -16.18
N GLY A 78 1.19 -18.62 -16.51
CA GLY A 78 1.38 -19.52 -17.64
C GLY A 78 1.29 -18.82 -19.00
N ASP A 79 0.63 -17.65 -19.05
CA ASP A 79 0.46 -16.80 -20.21
C ASP A 79 1.46 -15.62 -20.26
N LEU A 80 2.62 -15.77 -19.61
CA LEU A 80 3.68 -14.76 -19.64
C LEU A 80 4.05 -14.40 -21.10
N CYS A 81 3.95 -13.11 -21.42
CA CYS A 81 4.33 -12.60 -22.74
C CYS A 81 5.78 -12.94 -23.06
N GLN A 82 6.02 -13.54 -24.22
CA GLN A 82 7.36 -13.95 -24.65
C GLN A 82 8.16 -12.73 -25.10
N GLY A 83 9.15 -12.36 -24.29
CA GLY A 83 10.07 -11.25 -24.53
C GLY A 83 11.52 -11.73 -24.61
N PRO A 84 12.39 -11.02 -25.36
CA PRO A 84 13.79 -11.42 -25.54
C PRO A 84 14.62 -11.38 -24.25
N ALA A 85 14.14 -10.66 -23.23
CA ALA A 85 14.83 -10.43 -21.95
C ALA A 85 14.01 -10.91 -20.74
N ASN A 86 13.13 -11.90 -20.94
CA ASN A 86 12.45 -12.56 -19.83
C ASN A 86 13.42 -13.31 -18.94
N LEU A 87 13.14 -13.32 -17.63
CA LEU A 87 13.95 -14.09 -16.69
C LEU A 87 13.79 -15.60 -16.95
N PRO A 88 14.90 -16.36 -16.94
CA PRO A 88 14.90 -17.81 -17.11
C PRO A 88 13.93 -18.53 -16.16
N ILE A 89 13.45 -19.71 -16.55
CA ILE A 89 12.46 -20.47 -15.74
C ILE A 89 13.09 -20.98 -14.42
N ASP A 90 14.37 -21.34 -14.44
CA ASP A 90 15.13 -21.77 -13.26
C ASP A 90 15.26 -20.65 -12.21
N PHE A 91 15.15 -19.37 -12.61
CA PHE A 91 15.10 -18.23 -11.70
C PHE A 91 13.99 -18.36 -10.66
N ASP A 92 12.85 -18.95 -10.99
CA ASP A 92 11.71 -19.05 -10.07
C ASP A 92 12.06 -19.85 -8.82
N SER A 93 12.79 -20.96 -9.01
CA SER A 93 13.25 -21.80 -7.90
C SER A 93 14.22 -21.03 -6.99
N HIS A 94 15.11 -20.22 -7.57
CA HIS A 94 16.04 -19.38 -6.84
C HIS A 94 15.34 -18.23 -6.11
N ALA A 95 14.37 -17.58 -6.76
CA ALA A 95 13.56 -16.53 -6.15
C ALA A 95 12.76 -17.07 -4.96
N GLN A 96 12.13 -18.23 -5.10
CA GLN A 96 11.39 -18.90 -4.02
C GLN A 96 12.32 -19.32 -2.86
N ALA A 97 13.54 -19.77 -3.16
CA ALA A 97 14.52 -20.11 -2.13
C ALA A 97 15.04 -18.86 -1.37
N ALA A 98 15.26 -17.75 -2.07
CA ALA A 98 15.73 -16.49 -1.49
C ALA A 98 14.62 -15.70 -0.77
N MET A 99 13.36 -15.98 -1.07
CA MET A 99 12.20 -15.25 -0.54
C MET A 99 12.15 -15.27 0.99
N LEU A 100 12.22 -16.45 1.63
CA LEU A 100 12.05 -16.55 3.08
C LEU A 100 13.12 -15.78 3.87
N PRO A 101 14.44 -15.91 3.58
CA PRO A 101 15.46 -15.06 4.20
C PRO A 101 15.19 -13.56 4.04
N ASN A 102 14.74 -13.13 2.86
CA ASN A 102 14.44 -11.72 2.60
C ASN A 102 13.20 -11.23 3.36
N VAL A 103 12.15 -12.06 3.49
CA VAL A 103 10.97 -11.75 4.31
C VAL A 103 11.37 -11.64 5.79
N TRP A 104 12.24 -12.53 6.27
CA TRP A 104 12.79 -12.43 7.62
C TRP A 104 13.59 -11.13 7.82
N ALA A 105 14.37 -10.69 6.82
CA ALA A 105 15.06 -9.41 6.89
C ALA A 105 14.09 -8.22 7.05
N VAL A 106 12.97 -8.23 6.31
CA VAL A 106 11.89 -7.23 6.48
C VAL A 106 11.27 -7.32 7.88
N ALA A 107 10.93 -8.52 8.35
CA ALA A 107 10.35 -8.72 9.67
C ALA A 107 11.28 -8.23 10.80
N VAL A 108 12.58 -8.52 10.70
CA VAL A 108 13.60 -8.05 11.64
C VAL A 108 13.71 -6.52 11.58
N ALA A 109 13.77 -5.92 10.39
CA ALA A 109 13.85 -4.46 10.25
C ALA A 109 12.63 -3.75 10.86
N LEU A 110 11.41 -4.25 10.61
CA LEU A 110 10.18 -3.74 11.22
C LEU A 110 10.20 -3.91 12.75
N GLY A 111 10.61 -5.09 13.24
CA GLY A 111 10.75 -5.36 14.67
C GLY A 111 11.72 -4.40 15.37
N LEU A 112 12.91 -4.18 14.77
CA LEU A 112 13.89 -3.21 15.27
C LEU A 112 13.34 -1.78 15.24
N GLY A 113 12.65 -1.38 14.17
CA GLY A 113 11.98 -0.09 14.09
C GLY A 113 10.99 0.12 15.23
N TYR A 114 10.17 -0.89 15.54
CA TYR A 114 9.26 -0.86 16.68
C TYR A 114 10.00 -0.78 18.02
N VAL A 115 11.09 -1.54 18.21
CA VAL A 115 11.92 -1.45 19.43
C VAL A 115 12.45 -0.02 19.61
N VAL A 116 12.91 0.63 18.54
CA VAL A 116 13.36 2.03 18.58
C VAL A 116 12.21 2.95 18.99
N ILE A 117 11.03 2.84 18.36
CA ILE A 117 9.84 3.64 18.73
C ILE A 117 9.48 3.46 20.20
N TRP A 118 9.42 2.22 20.68
CA TRP A 118 9.13 1.90 22.08
C TRP A 118 10.17 2.47 23.04
N SER A 119 11.46 2.37 22.70
CA SER A 119 12.54 2.93 23.52
C SER A 119 12.44 4.45 23.63
N VAL A 120 12.12 5.14 22.53
CA VAL A 120 11.93 6.59 22.49
C VAL A 120 10.69 6.98 23.30
N MET A 121 9.58 6.24 23.19
CA MET A 121 8.38 6.48 23.98
C MET A 121 8.63 6.30 25.48
N LEU A 122 9.36 5.25 25.87
CA LEU A 122 9.75 4.99 27.25
C LEU A 122 10.63 6.12 27.80
N LEU A 123 11.64 6.55 27.05
CA LEU A 123 12.51 7.67 27.42
C LEU A 123 11.74 8.98 27.58
N GLN A 124 10.78 9.27 26.69
CA GLN A 124 9.94 10.47 26.80
C GLN A 124 9.02 10.40 28.02
N TRP A 125 8.42 9.24 28.29
CA TRP A 125 7.58 9.05 29.46
C TRP A 125 8.38 9.23 30.77
N MET A 126 9.58 8.64 30.87
CA MET A 126 10.49 8.85 32.01
C MET A 126 10.90 10.32 32.19
N ARG A 127 10.94 11.10 31.11
CA ARG A 127 11.18 12.56 31.12
C ARG A 127 9.92 13.40 31.41
N GLY A 128 8.82 12.77 31.84
CA GLY A 128 7.57 13.46 32.16
C GLY A 128 6.77 13.93 30.93
N ARG A 129 7.07 13.38 29.74
CA ARG A 129 6.34 13.67 28.49
C ARG A 129 5.57 12.41 28.06
N PRO A 130 4.41 12.12 28.66
CA PRO A 130 3.64 10.92 28.32
C PRO A 130 3.18 10.98 26.86
N PRO A 131 3.06 9.81 26.18
CA PRO A 131 2.58 9.76 24.81
C PRO A 131 1.14 10.27 24.72
N ARG A 132 0.82 10.90 23.58
CA ARG A 132 -0.54 11.35 23.29
C ARG A 132 -1.49 10.15 23.29
N MET A 133 -2.60 10.27 24.01
CA MET A 133 -3.63 9.24 24.02
C MET A 133 -4.27 9.13 22.63
N ARG A 134 -4.28 7.93 22.06
CA ARG A 134 -4.89 7.66 20.76
C ARG A 134 -6.41 7.74 20.87
N ARG A 135 -7.05 8.24 19.81
CA ARG A 135 -8.53 8.22 19.71
C ARG A 135 -9.02 6.77 19.45
N PRO A 136 -10.29 6.42 19.77
CA PRO A 136 -10.80 5.06 19.63
C PRO A 136 -10.55 4.42 18.25
N GLY A 137 -10.80 5.16 17.16
CA GLY A 137 -10.49 4.69 15.80
C GLY A 137 -9.02 4.35 15.57
N GLY A 138 -8.11 5.16 16.12
CA GLY A 138 -6.67 4.89 16.05
C GLY A 138 -6.24 3.66 16.86
N ILE A 139 -6.95 3.35 17.95
CA ILE A 139 -6.75 2.11 18.73
C ILE A 139 -7.28 0.91 17.94
N ALA A 140 -8.49 1.01 17.39
CA ALA A 140 -9.10 -0.06 16.60
C ALA A 140 -8.24 -0.41 15.37
N SER A 141 -7.76 0.60 14.63
CA SER A 141 -6.84 0.38 13.50
C SER A 141 -5.53 -0.26 13.96
N LEU A 142 -4.98 0.14 15.10
CA LEU A 142 -3.74 -0.43 15.63
C LEU A 142 -3.91 -1.90 16.03
N VAL A 143 -5.03 -2.25 16.69
CA VAL A 143 -5.37 -3.63 17.03
C VAL A 143 -5.50 -4.47 15.75
N PHE A 144 -6.20 -3.94 14.74
CA PHE A 144 -6.34 -4.60 13.45
C PHE A 144 -4.99 -4.80 12.73
N PHE A 145 -4.14 -3.78 12.71
CA PHE A 145 -2.78 -3.87 12.17
C PHE A 145 -1.98 -4.98 12.86
N TRP A 146 -1.93 -4.99 14.19
CA TRP A 146 -1.19 -6.01 14.93
C TRP A 146 -1.78 -7.41 14.77
N LEU A 147 -3.10 -7.54 14.66
CA LEU A 147 -3.74 -8.81 14.33
C LEU A 147 -3.19 -9.35 13.00
N ILE A 148 -3.13 -8.51 11.96
CA ILE A 148 -2.57 -8.91 10.65
C ILE A 148 -1.08 -9.27 10.79
N MET A 149 -0.29 -8.46 11.50
CA MET A 149 1.14 -8.74 11.68
C MET A 149 1.39 -10.07 12.42
N VAL A 150 0.62 -10.34 13.48
CA VAL A 150 0.71 -11.59 14.25
C VAL A 150 0.28 -12.78 13.39
N LEU A 151 -0.83 -12.68 12.66
CA LEU A 151 -1.28 -13.74 11.75
C LEU A 151 -0.26 -14.00 10.64
N GLY A 152 0.33 -12.95 10.06
CA GLY A 152 1.41 -13.05 9.08
C GLY A 152 2.66 -13.72 9.65
N LEU A 153 3.06 -13.38 10.87
CA LEU A 153 4.19 -14.01 11.56
C LEU A 153 3.92 -15.49 11.88
N ILE A 154 2.72 -15.82 12.35
CA ILE A 154 2.29 -17.21 12.58
C ILE A 154 2.35 -18.00 11.26
N ALA A 155 1.84 -17.43 10.16
CA ALA A 155 1.91 -18.05 8.84
C ALA A 155 3.37 -18.25 8.38
N LEU A 156 4.23 -17.25 8.57
CA LEU A 156 5.64 -17.33 8.20
C LEU A 156 6.39 -18.43 8.97
N VAL A 157 6.13 -18.57 10.26
CA VAL A 157 6.85 -19.51 11.15
C VAL A 157 6.31 -20.94 11.03
N PHE A 158 4.99 -21.11 11.07
CA PHE A 158 4.37 -22.42 11.20
C PHE A 158 3.82 -22.97 9.87
N PHE A 159 3.56 -22.10 8.89
CA PHE A 159 2.97 -22.47 7.61
C PHE A 159 3.74 -21.84 6.41
N PRO A 160 5.07 -21.99 6.34
CA PRO A 160 5.89 -21.26 5.37
C PRO A 160 5.48 -21.52 3.92
N ASP A 161 5.03 -22.73 3.58
CA ASP A 161 4.57 -23.04 2.21
C ASP A 161 3.27 -22.31 1.85
N LYS A 162 2.31 -22.25 2.79
CA LYS A 162 1.10 -21.43 2.62
C LYS A 162 1.39 -19.95 2.61
N PHE A 163 2.41 -19.50 3.35
CA PHE A 163 2.88 -18.13 3.26
C PHE A 163 3.40 -17.82 1.85
N LYS A 164 4.22 -18.69 1.23
CA LYS A 164 4.71 -18.44 -0.14
C LYS A 164 3.57 -18.34 -1.16
N GLU A 165 2.56 -19.21 -1.02
CA GLU A 165 1.42 -19.26 -1.93
C GLU A 165 0.52 -18.01 -1.82
N CYS A 166 0.27 -17.54 -0.59
CA CYS A 166 -0.81 -16.56 -0.35
C CYS A 166 -0.32 -15.14 -0.04
N ALA A 167 0.93 -14.95 0.42
CA ALA A 167 1.35 -13.67 0.99
C ALA A 167 1.36 -12.53 -0.03
N HIS A 168 1.69 -12.78 -1.30
CA HIS A 168 1.60 -11.75 -2.35
C HIS A 168 0.16 -11.25 -2.53
N GLY A 169 -0.79 -12.18 -2.74
CA GLY A 169 -2.20 -11.84 -2.94
C GLY A 169 -2.80 -11.14 -1.72
N ALA A 170 -2.49 -11.64 -0.52
CA ALA A 170 -2.91 -11.00 0.72
C ALA A 170 -2.36 -9.58 0.86
N ALA A 171 -1.07 -9.37 0.55
CA ALA A 171 -0.45 -8.05 0.57
C ALA A 171 -1.10 -7.09 -0.43
N ALA A 172 -1.39 -7.54 -1.66
CA ALA A 172 -2.07 -6.72 -2.65
C ALA A 172 -3.46 -6.27 -2.17
N ILE A 173 -4.27 -7.20 -1.62
CA ILE A 173 -5.60 -6.90 -1.08
C ILE A 173 -5.52 -5.93 0.10
N LEU A 174 -4.60 -6.17 1.04
CA LEU A 174 -4.40 -5.32 2.22
C LEU A 174 -3.97 -3.90 1.83
N MET A 175 -3.03 -3.78 0.88
CA MET A 175 -2.55 -2.49 0.38
C MET A 175 -3.68 -1.69 -0.28
N LEU A 176 -4.43 -2.32 -1.19
CA LEU A 176 -5.56 -1.67 -1.87
C LEU A 176 -6.66 -1.27 -0.87
N SER A 177 -7.00 -2.17 0.06
CA SER A 177 -7.99 -1.88 1.11
C SER A 177 -7.56 -0.71 2.00
N ALA A 178 -6.27 -0.63 2.34
CA ALA A 178 -5.72 0.48 3.09
C ALA A 178 -5.78 1.81 2.32
N PHE A 179 -5.54 1.81 1.01
CA PHE A 179 -5.70 3.02 0.18
C PHE A 179 -7.15 3.50 0.12
N VAL A 180 -8.09 2.59 -0.10
CA VAL A 180 -9.54 2.90 -0.11
C VAL A 180 -9.96 3.47 1.24
N ALA A 181 -9.61 2.78 2.34
CA ALA A 181 -9.93 3.22 3.69
C ALA A 181 -9.31 4.58 4.03
N THR A 182 -8.05 4.81 3.65
CA THR A 182 -7.36 6.10 3.86
C THR A 182 -8.07 7.23 3.11
N THR A 183 -8.49 6.97 1.87
CA THR A 183 -9.19 7.98 1.04
C THR A 183 -10.56 8.33 1.65
N PHE A 184 -11.32 7.34 2.14
CA PHE A 184 -12.55 7.59 2.89
C PHE A 184 -12.29 8.37 4.18
N CYS A 185 -11.22 8.05 4.89
CA CYS A 185 -10.82 8.79 6.08
C CYS A 185 -10.54 10.25 5.78
N THR A 186 -9.75 10.53 4.75
CA THR A 186 -9.49 11.90 4.32
C THR A 186 -10.79 12.61 3.92
N ALA A 187 -11.67 11.96 3.16
CA ALA A 187 -12.96 12.52 2.76
C ALA A 187 -13.87 12.88 3.96
N TYR A 188 -13.86 12.05 5.00
CA TYR A 188 -14.59 12.29 6.24
C TYR A 188 -13.96 13.43 7.05
N VAL A 189 -12.64 13.39 7.25
CA VAL A 189 -11.86 14.33 8.06
C VAL A 189 -11.91 15.75 7.48
N VAL A 190 -11.75 15.90 6.16
CA VAL A 190 -11.90 17.19 5.45
C VAL A 190 -13.27 17.81 5.73
N GLY A 191 -14.33 16.99 5.78
CA GLY A 191 -15.68 17.46 6.07
C GLY A 191 -15.91 17.96 7.51
N LYS A 192 -14.90 17.86 8.39
CA LYS A 192 -14.93 18.27 9.80
C LYS A 192 -13.94 19.38 10.12
N GLU A 193 -13.13 19.81 9.15
CA GLU A 193 -12.23 20.95 9.30
C GLU A 193 -13.00 22.24 9.61
N ASP A 194 -12.33 23.20 10.25
CA ASP A 194 -12.86 24.53 10.47
C ASP A 194 -12.96 25.28 9.13
N PRO A 195 -14.15 25.76 8.73
CA PRO A 195 -14.31 26.51 7.49
C PRO A 195 -13.47 27.79 7.39
N SER A 196 -13.07 28.37 8.53
CA SER A 196 -12.21 29.57 8.57
C SER A 196 -10.75 29.28 8.24
N GLU A 197 -10.27 28.06 8.54
CA GLU A 197 -8.90 27.62 8.28
C GLU A 197 -8.78 26.85 6.94
N SER A 198 -9.92 26.51 6.31
CA SER A 198 -9.97 25.58 5.17
C SER A 198 -10.68 26.19 3.97
N ALA A 199 -9.96 27.02 3.21
CA ALA A 199 -10.45 27.58 1.96
C ALA A 199 -10.86 26.45 1.00
N HIS A 200 -12.06 26.52 0.43
CA HIS A 200 -12.62 25.51 -0.48
C HIS A 200 -12.88 24.12 0.13
N GLN A 201 -12.97 23.97 1.46
CA GLN A 201 -13.29 22.72 2.16
C GLN A 201 -14.40 21.89 1.48
N ARG A 202 -15.51 22.52 1.09
CA ARG A 202 -16.65 21.84 0.44
C ARG A 202 -16.28 21.22 -0.90
N ALA A 203 -15.40 21.84 -1.68
CA ALA A 203 -14.94 21.32 -2.96
C ALA A 203 -14.03 20.11 -2.75
N TYR A 204 -13.00 20.25 -1.89
CA TYR A 204 -12.10 19.13 -1.57
C TYR A 204 -12.84 17.94 -0.97
N LYS A 205 -13.79 18.18 -0.06
CA LYS A 205 -14.66 17.13 0.48
C LYS A 205 -15.34 16.34 -0.66
N ARG A 206 -15.95 17.02 -1.63
CA ARG A 206 -16.63 16.36 -2.76
C ARG A 206 -15.65 15.58 -3.63
N ILE A 207 -14.47 16.14 -3.90
CA ILE A 207 -13.43 15.48 -4.69
C ILE A 207 -12.96 14.19 -3.99
N TYR A 208 -12.63 14.26 -2.70
CA TYR A 208 -12.19 13.09 -1.95
C TYR A 208 -13.26 12.00 -1.84
N TRP A 209 -14.53 12.37 -1.61
CA TRP A 209 -15.62 11.40 -1.66
C TRP A 209 -15.78 10.77 -3.04
N GLY A 210 -15.65 11.57 -4.11
CA GLY A 210 -15.67 11.09 -5.48
C GLY A 210 -14.58 10.06 -5.75
N ILE A 211 -13.33 10.36 -5.36
CA ILE A 211 -12.20 9.45 -5.54
C ILE A 211 -12.38 8.18 -4.67
N ALA A 212 -12.81 8.32 -3.41
CA ALA A 212 -13.02 7.17 -2.52
C ALA A 212 -14.07 6.19 -3.08
N TRP A 213 -15.22 6.71 -3.53
CA TRP A 213 -16.27 5.89 -4.14
C TRP A 213 -15.84 5.30 -5.46
N LEU A 214 -15.09 6.05 -6.27
CA LEU A 214 -14.53 5.54 -7.53
C LEU A 214 -13.57 4.37 -7.25
N MET A 215 -12.62 4.52 -6.32
CA MET A 215 -11.70 3.45 -5.95
C MET A 215 -12.40 2.20 -5.42
N LEU A 216 -13.44 2.39 -4.59
CA LEU A 216 -14.25 1.28 -4.11
C LEU A 216 -15.01 0.60 -5.26
N ALA A 217 -15.66 1.38 -6.13
CA ALA A 217 -16.39 0.86 -7.27
C ALA A 217 -15.47 0.08 -8.23
N THR A 218 -14.31 0.65 -8.57
CA THR A 218 -13.27 0.00 -9.37
C THR A 218 -12.85 -1.33 -8.72
N SER A 219 -12.55 -1.33 -7.43
CA SER A 219 -12.19 -2.55 -6.68
C SER A 219 -13.29 -3.61 -6.72
N LEU A 220 -14.56 -3.22 -6.50
CA LEU A 220 -15.70 -4.15 -6.53
C LEU A 220 -15.96 -4.70 -7.93
N VAL A 221 -15.83 -3.88 -8.97
CA VAL A 221 -15.95 -4.31 -10.37
C VAL A 221 -14.85 -5.32 -10.70
N ILE A 222 -13.61 -5.06 -10.30
CA ILE A 222 -12.49 -5.98 -10.52
C ILE A 222 -12.76 -7.33 -9.83
N LEU A 223 -13.19 -7.31 -8.57
CA LEU A 223 -13.54 -8.52 -7.82
C LEU A 223 -14.69 -9.29 -8.49
N TRP A 224 -15.71 -8.58 -8.95
CA TRP A 224 -16.85 -9.18 -9.64
C TRP A 224 -16.45 -9.83 -10.97
N VAL A 225 -15.65 -9.13 -11.80
CA VAL A 225 -15.13 -9.68 -13.06
C VAL A 225 -14.25 -10.91 -12.76
N HIS A 226 -13.37 -10.82 -11.77
CA HIS A 226 -12.51 -11.94 -11.39
C HIS A 226 -13.31 -13.19 -11.01
N GLN A 227 -14.41 -13.05 -10.27
CA GLN A 227 -15.23 -14.20 -9.87
C GLN A 227 -16.16 -14.74 -10.96
N THR A 228 -16.57 -13.91 -11.93
CA THR A 228 -17.58 -14.30 -12.92
C THR A 228 -16.98 -14.83 -14.23
N THR A 229 -15.92 -14.21 -14.72
CA THR A 229 -15.33 -14.54 -16.02
C THR A 229 -13.91 -15.09 -15.91
N GLY A 230 -13.29 -15.01 -14.71
CA GLY A 230 -11.84 -15.09 -14.60
C GLY A 230 -11.17 -13.83 -15.16
N LEU A 231 -10.02 -13.46 -14.61
CA LEU A 231 -9.18 -12.39 -15.15
C LEU A 231 -8.31 -12.95 -16.28
N GLU A 232 -8.91 -13.25 -17.43
CA GLU A 232 -8.14 -13.66 -18.60
C GLU A 232 -7.51 -12.43 -19.30
N GLY A 233 -6.29 -12.60 -19.82
CA GLY A 233 -5.58 -11.56 -20.55
C GLY A 233 -5.10 -10.40 -19.68
N HIS A 234 -5.35 -9.17 -20.12
CA HIS A 234 -4.74 -7.95 -19.54
C HIS A 234 -5.63 -7.23 -18.52
N TRP A 235 -6.74 -7.83 -18.08
CA TRP A 235 -7.68 -7.15 -17.18
C TRP A 235 -7.05 -6.85 -15.81
N GLY A 236 -6.18 -7.73 -15.31
CA GLY A 236 -5.42 -7.48 -14.07
C GLY A 236 -4.52 -6.24 -14.18
N LEU A 237 -3.85 -6.06 -15.32
CA LEU A 237 -3.02 -4.89 -15.58
C LEU A 237 -3.85 -3.60 -15.59
N TRP A 238 -4.97 -3.59 -16.32
CA TRP A 238 -5.85 -2.42 -16.38
C TRP A 238 -6.46 -2.09 -15.02
N ALA A 239 -6.82 -3.12 -14.25
CA ALA A 239 -7.29 -2.99 -12.87
C ALA A 239 -6.25 -2.31 -11.98
N GLU A 240 -5.00 -2.78 -12.00
CA GLU A 240 -3.92 -2.21 -11.20
C GLU A 240 -3.56 -0.79 -11.65
N VAL A 241 -3.50 -0.53 -12.96
CA VAL A 241 -3.26 0.80 -13.51
C VAL A 241 -4.36 1.79 -13.11
N ALA A 242 -5.63 1.37 -13.16
CA ALA A 242 -6.76 2.20 -12.74
C ALA A 242 -6.67 2.55 -11.25
N LEU A 243 -6.49 1.55 -10.37
CA LEU A 243 -6.41 1.76 -8.92
C LEU A 243 -5.19 2.60 -8.52
N ILE A 244 -4.03 2.38 -9.14
CA ILE A 244 -2.84 3.22 -8.92
C ILE A 244 -3.09 4.64 -9.44
N GLY A 245 -3.75 4.79 -10.59
CA GLY A 245 -4.12 6.08 -11.15
C GLY A 245 -5.07 6.87 -10.25
N GLU A 246 -6.08 6.22 -9.68
CA GLU A 246 -7.02 6.81 -8.73
C GLU A 246 -6.33 7.21 -7.42
N PHE A 247 -5.46 6.35 -6.89
CA PHE A 247 -4.65 6.68 -5.71
C PHE A 247 -3.67 7.82 -5.99
N ALA A 248 -3.05 7.86 -7.18
CA ALA A 248 -2.20 8.96 -7.59
C ALA A 248 -2.99 10.27 -7.73
N ALA A 249 -4.22 10.21 -8.25
CA ALA A 249 -5.11 11.37 -8.30
C ALA A 249 -5.46 11.87 -6.90
N TYR A 250 -5.80 10.96 -5.96
CA TYR A 250 -5.96 11.30 -4.54
C TYR A 250 -4.72 12.03 -3.99
N TRP A 251 -3.53 11.48 -4.24
CA TRP A 251 -2.28 12.04 -3.75
C TRP A 251 -1.97 13.42 -4.33
N VAL A 252 -2.22 13.63 -5.62
CA VAL A 252 -2.07 14.95 -6.28
C VAL A 252 -3.03 15.95 -5.67
N VAL A 253 -4.30 15.60 -5.48
CA VAL A 253 -5.29 16.48 -4.84
C VAL A 253 -4.85 16.81 -3.41
N GLN A 254 -4.38 15.83 -2.64
CA GLN A 254 -3.86 16.04 -1.28
C GLN A 254 -2.62 16.93 -1.24
N THR A 255 -1.71 16.77 -2.20
CA THR A 255 -0.53 17.62 -2.32
C THR A 255 -0.93 19.09 -2.58
N ILE A 256 -1.94 19.32 -3.42
CA ILE A 256 -2.45 20.66 -3.71
C ILE A 256 -3.20 21.24 -2.50
N ASP A 257 -4.07 20.45 -1.86
CA ASP A 257 -4.86 20.87 -0.69
C ASP A 257 -3.96 21.26 0.50
N LEU A 258 -2.89 20.50 0.74
CA LEU A 258 -1.96 20.69 1.85
C LEU A 258 -0.67 21.41 1.45
N TRP A 259 -0.62 22.11 0.31
CA TRP A 259 0.62 22.70 -0.21
C TRP A 259 1.37 23.61 0.78
N LYS A 260 0.66 24.21 1.74
CA LYS A 260 1.20 25.14 2.75
C LYS A 260 1.32 24.56 4.16
N GLU A 261 0.84 23.34 4.38
CA GLU A 261 0.69 22.77 5.72
C GLU A 261 1.24 21.33 5.74
N PRO A 262 1.97 20.92 6.78
CA PRO A 262 2.53 19.57 6.84
C PRO A 262 1.45 18.48 7.03
N ASP A 263 0.37 18.81 7.73
CA ASP A 263 -0.79 17.94 7.98
C ASP A 263 -2.04 18.81 8.25
N ARG A 264 -3.22 18.18 8.36
CA ARG A 264 -4.48 18.90 8.60
C ARG A 264 -4.68 19.34 10.05
N ILE A 265 -3.76 19.05 10.98
CA ILE A 265 -4.03 19.22 12.42
C ILE A 265 -4.38 20.68 12.76
N MET A 266 -3.73 21.63 12.10
CA MET A 266 -3.95 23.06 12.32
C MET A 266 -5.33 23.54 11.85
N ARG A 267 -6.02 22.78 11.00
CA ARG A 267 -7.37 23.10 10.50
C ARG A 267 -8.49 22.68 11.46
N PHE A 268 -8.17 22.18 12.66
CA PHE A 268 -9.15 21.75 13.65
C PHE A 268 -9.03 22.54 14.95
N THR A 269 -10.15 23.11 15.40
CA THR A 269 -10.24 23.79 16.72
C THR A 269 -10.10 22.85 17.91
N LYS A 270 -10.50 21.58 17.77
CA LYS A 270 -10.46 20.55 18.83
C LYS A 270 -9.63 19.31 18.43
N GLY A 271 -8.74 19.48 17.45
CA GLY A 271 -7.95 18.41 16.85
C GLY A 271 -8.77 17.44 15.96
N PRO A 272 -8.09 16.64 15.12
CA PRO A 272 -8.73 15.87 14.04
C PRO A 272 -9.65 14.74 14.57
N PRO A 273 -10.89 14.61 14.09
CA PRO A 273 -11.83 13.56 14.53
C PRO A 273 -11.29 12.15 14.22
N PRO A 274 -11.74 11.11 14.97
CA PRO A 274 -11.49 9.73 14.54
C PRO A 274 -12.27 9.46 13.25
N CYS A 275 -11.63 8.79 12.29
CA CYS A 275 -12.27 8.37 11.04
C CYS A 275 -13.16 7.14 11.22
N LEU A 276 -12.85 6.29 12.22
CA LEU A 276 -13.51 5.03 12.55
C LEU A 276 -13.93 5.01 14.02
#